data_AF-A0A7S0MK06-F1
#
_entry.id   AF-A0A7S0MK06-F1
#
_cell.length_a   1.000
_cell.length_b   1.000
_cell.length_c   1.000
_cell.angle_alpha   90.00
_cell.angle_beta   90.00
_cell.angle_gamma   90.00
#
_symmetry.space_group_name_H-M   'P 1'
#
loop_
_entity.id
_entity.type
_entity.pdbx_description
1 polymer ?
#
loop_
_entity_poly.entity_id
_entity_poly.type
_entity_poly.pdbx_seq_one_letter_code
_entity_poly.pdbx_strand_id
1 'polypeptide(L)'
;SSCDLVGQGPPLKSKNKVFQAIPAEILENEELNKDLKALPAHYNFEIHKTIWRLKQAKVKTVALQLPEGLQLFACTLADIIGAYANVEVVILGDVTYGACCVDDLNARALGAEFLVHYGHSCLVPIDSCSLPVLYIF
;
A
#
# COMPACT_ATOMS: atom_id res chain seq x y z
N SER A 1 22.19 19.02 -53.14
CA SER A 1 21.96 19.50 -51.76
C SER A 1 21.31 18.35 -51.00
N SER A 2 22.08 17.35 -50.57
CA SER A 2 23.00 17.32 -49.42
C SER A 2 22.33 17.67 -48.09
N CYS A 3 22.69 16.86 -47.09
CA CYS A 3 22.49 16.98 -45.66
C CYS A 3 21.21 16.36 -45.07
N ASP A 4 21.22 15.59 -43.98
CA ASP A 4 22.13 14.59 -43.40
C ASP A 4 21.38 14.05 -42.16
N LEU A 5 21.42 12.74 -41.98
CA LEU A 5 21.49 11.97 -40.72
C LEU A 5 21.10 12.67 -39.39
N VAL A 6 20.08 12.13 -38.70
CA VAL A 6 20.18 11.81 -37.25
C VAL A 6 19.43 10.51 -36.98
N GLY A 7 20.13 9.52 -36.43
CA GLY A 7 19.56 8.28 -35.92
C GLY A 7 19.34 8.28 -34.41
N GLN A 8 18.87 7.10 -33.95
CA GLN A 8 18.76 6.59 -32.58
C GLN A 8 17.45 6.97 -31.83
N GLY A 9 16.81 6.07 -31.09
CA GLY A 9 17.33 4.86 -30.45
C GLY A 9 16.34 3.68 -30.38
N PRO A 10 16.74 2.58 -29.74
CA PRO A 10 15.94 1.36 -29.66
C PRO A 10 14.65 1.60 -28.87
N PRO A 11 13.57 0.82 -29.12
CA PRO A 11 12.35 0.92 -28.35
C PRO A 11 12.67 0.68 -26.87
N LEU A 12 12.34 1.66 -26.03
CA LEU A 12 12.47 1.59 -24.57
C LEU A 12 11.79 0.31 -24.08
N LYS A 13 12.60 -0.66 -23.65
CA LYS A 13 12.13 -1.90 -23.02
C LYS A 13 11.17 -1.54 -21.89
N SER A 14 9.94 -2.03 -22.01
CA SER A 14 8.89 -1.97 -21.00
C SER A 14 9.45 -2.31 -19.61
N LYS A 15 9.54 -1.28 -18.76
CA LYS A 15 9.94 -1.39 -17.34
C LYS A 15 8.84 -2.03 -16.47
N ASN A 16 7.77 -2.57 -17.06
CA ASN A 16 6.58 -3.00 -16.33
C ASN A 16 6.60 -4.46 -15.84
N LYS A 17 7.70 -5.20 -16.02
CA LYS A 17 7.76 -6.62 -15.62
C LYS A 17 8.31 -6.90 -14.21
N VAL A 18 8.80 -5.90 -13.48
CA VAL A 18 9.45 -6.11 -12.17
C VAL A 18 8.51 -5.85 -10.97
N PHE A 19 7.36 -5.21 -11.18
CA PHE A 19 6.47 -4.75 -10.10
C PHE A 19 5.42 -5.77 -9.60
N GLN A 20 5.40 -7.00 -10.11
CA GLN A 20 4.28 -7.94 -9.89
C GLN A 20 4.60 -9.24 -9.17
N ALA A 21 5.86 -9.55 -8.85
CA ALA A 21 6.17 -10.78 -8.12
C ALA A 21 6.35 -10.47 -6.63
N ILE A 22 5.28 -10.64 -5.85
CA ILE A 22 5.43 -10.79 -4.39
C ILE A 22 6.35 -12.00 -4.19
N PRO A 23 7.49 -11.87 -3.47
CA PRO A 23 8.39 -13.00 -3.23
C PRO A 23 7.65 -14.16 -2.57
N ALA A 24 7.95 -15.39 -3.01
CA ALA A 24 7.39 -16.60 -2.41
C ALA A 24 7.65 -16.66 -0.90
N GLU A 25 8.76 -16.09 -0.42
CA GLU A 25 9.09 -15.96 1.01
C GLU A 25 8.02 -15.23 1.84
N ILE A 26 7.30 -14.28 1.25
CA ILE A 26 6.18 -13.59 1.92
C ILE A 26 4.90 -14.41 1.73
N LEU A 27 4.67 -14.93 0.52
CA LEU A 27 3.45 -15.67 0.16
C LEU A 27 3.32 -17.01 0.92
N GLU A 28 4.42 -17.71 1.12
CA GLU A 28 4.51 -19.05 1.72
C GLU A 28 4.87 -19.01 3.20
N ASN A 29 4.89 -17.82 3.82
CA ASN A 29 5.16 -17.71 5.26
C ASN A 29 4.01 -18.35 6.05
N GLU A 30 4.30 -19.49 6.70
CA GLU A 30 3.31 -20.26 7.46
C GLU A 30 2.75 -19.51 8.66
N GLU A 31 3.56 -18.69 9.33
CA GLU A 31 3.12 -17.87 10.46
C GLU A 31 2.15 -16.79 9.99
N LEU A 32 2.49 -16.07 8.92
CA LEU A 32 1.63 -15.04 8.33
C LEU A 32 0.30 -15.66 7.89
N ASN A 33 0.35 -16.80 7.19
CA ASN A 33 -0.86 -17.50 6.74
C ASN A 33 -1.71 -18.03 7.90
N LYS A 34 -1.11 -18.29 9.07
CA LYS A 34 -1.83 -18.67 10.28
C LYS A 34 -2.52 -17.46 10.91
N ASP A 35 -1.84 -16.32 11.01
CA ASP A 35 -2.41 -15.10 11.57
C ASP A 35 -3.52 -14.51 10.67
N LEU A 36 -3.36 -14.63 9.35
CA LEU A 36 -4.40 -14.26 8.39
C LEU A 36 -5.68 -15.10 8.51
N LYS A 37 -5.61 -16.35 9.02
CA LYS A 37 -6.81 -17.15 9.32
C LYS A 37 -7.64 -16.58 10.47
N ALA A 38 -7.08 -15.71 11.30
CA ALA A 38 -7.83 -15.00 12.33
C ALA A 38 -8.75 -13.92 11.74
N LEU A 39 -8.46 -13.45 10.52
CA LEU A 39 -9.30 -12.50 9.80
C LEU A 39 -10.43 -13.23 9.04
N PRO A 40 -11.59 -12.59 8.84
CA PRO A 40 -12.69 -13.18 8.10
C PRO A 40 -12.28 -13.49 6.65
N ALA A 41 -12.43 -14.76 6.25
CA ALA A 41 -12.03 -15.27 4.92
C ALA A 41 -12.80 -14.63 3.74
N HIS A 42 -13.87 -13.88 4.01
CA HIS A 42 -14.65 -13.17 3.00
C HIS A 42 -14.03 -11.84 2.55
N TYR A 43 -12.98 -11.36 3.23
CA TYR A 43 -12.30 -10.12 2.90
C TYR A 43 -10.87 -10.37 2.42
N ASN A 44 -10.54 -9.86 1.23
CA ASN A 44 -9.18 -9.92 0.70
C ASN A 44 -8.42 -8.65 1.10
N PHE A 45 -7.67 -8.71 2.20
CA PHE A 45 -6.91 -7.57 2.68
C PHE A 45 -5.57 -7.36 1.95
N GLU A 46 -5.22 -8.24 1.00
CA GLU A 46 -3.95 -8.22 0.24
C GLU A 46 -2.69 -7.97 1.10
N ILE A 47 -2.65 -8.53 2.32
CA ILE A 47 -1.62 -8.22 3.32
C ILE A 47 -0.21 -8.55 2.84
N HIS A 48 -0.04 -9.65 2.10
CA HIS A 48 1.24 -10.00 1.48
C HIS A 48 1.78 -8.88 0.57
N LYS A 49 0.89 -8.23 -0.19
CA LYS A 49 1.23 -7.11 -1.08
C LYS A 49 1.59 -5.87 -0.26
N THR A 50 0.84 -5.58 0.80
CA THR A 50 1.12 -4.46 1.70
C THR A 50 2.50 -4.60 2.34
N ILE A 51 2.81 -5.77 2.94
CA ILE A 51 4.12 -6.04 3.55
C ILE A 51 5.24 -5.87 2.51
N TRP A 52 5.06 -6.45 1.32
CA TRP A 52 6.08 -6.32 0.27
C TRP A 52 6.29 -4.86 -0.13
N ARG A 53 5.21 -4.09 -0.31
CA ARG A 53 5.30 -2.67 -0.67
C ARG A 53 5.99 -1.84 0.40
N LEU A 54 5.70 -2.09 1.68
CA LEU A 54 6.36 -1.43 2.80
C LEU A 54 7.85 -1.74 2.83
N LYS A 55 8.23 -3.01 2.61
CA LYS A 55 9.65 -3.41 2.49
C LYS A 55 10.37 -2.76 1.31
N GLN A 56 9.71 -2.63 0.16
CA GLN A 56 10.28 -1.93 -1.00
C GLN A 56 10.43 -0.43 -0.75
N ALA A 57 9.44 0.18 -0.10
CA ALA A 57 9.46 1.61 0.24
C ALA A 57 10.47 1.94 1.35
N LYS A 58 10.90 0.96 2.15
CA LYS A 58 11.85 1.10 3.28
C LYS A 58 11.42 2.18 4.28
N VAL A 59 10.11 2.24 4.53
CA VAL A 59 9.50 3.18 5.48
C VAL A 59 9.55 2.62 6.90
N LYS A 60 9.57 3.50 7.90
CA LYS A 60 9.53 3.11 9.32
C LYS A 60 8.13 3.19 9.90
N THR A 61 7.31 4.10 9.39
CA THR A 61 5.96 4.36 9.90
C THR A 61 4.95 4.33 8.77
N VAL A 62 3.87 3.56 8.93
CA VAL A 62 2.76 3.45 7.99
C VAL A 62 1.45 3.84 8.66
N ALA A 63 0.61 4.58 7.95
CA ALA A 63 -0.76 4.87 8.34
C ALA A 63 -1.74 3.90 7.65
N LEU A 64 -2.71 3.38 8.40
CA LEU A 64 -3.82 2.58 7.88
C LEU A 64 -5.11 3.39 7.94
N GLN A 65 -5.75 3.54 6.79
CA GLN A 65 -7.08 4.12 6.67
C GLN A 65 -8.08 3.01 6.33
N LEU A 66 -9.02 2.77 7.25
CA LEU A 66 -10.03 1.72 7.14
C LEU A 66 -11.43 2.33 7.22
N PRO A 67 -12.39 1.87 6.40
CA PRO A 67 -13.78 2.27 6.54
C PRO A 67 -14.39 1.66 7.80
N GLU A 68 -15.51 2.24 8.27
CA GLU A 68 -16.20 1.86 9.51
C GLU A 68 -16.39 0.33 9.64
N GLY A 69 -16.86 -0.34 8.58
CA GLY A 69 -17.09 -1.79 8.59
C GLY A 69 -15.83 -2.66 8.72
N LEU A 70 -14.64 -2.09 8.52
CA LEU A 70 -13.35 -2.78 8.60
C LEU A 70 -12.51 -2.30 9.80
N GLN A 71 -12.93 -1.25 10.51
CA GLN A 71 -12.21 -0.73 11.69
C GLN A 71 -12.11 -1.76 12.83
N LEU A 72 -13.07 -2.68 12.95
CA LEU A 72 -12.99 -3.77 13.93
C LEU A 72 -11.72 -4.64 13.76
N PHE A 73 -11.18 -4.72 12.54
CA PHE A 73 -9.98 -5.48 12.22
C PHE A 73 -8.70 -4.64 12.25
N ALA A 74 -8.81 -3.33 12.50
CA ALA A 74 -7.68 -2.39 12.39
C ALA A 74 -6.50 -2.78 13.29
N CYS A 75 -6.76 -3.12 14.56
CA CYS A 75 -5.71 -3.51 15.50
C CYS A 75 -5.02 -4.80 15.06
N THR A 76 -5.78 -5.82 14.66
CA THR A 76 -5.23 -7.09 14.16
C THR A 76 -4.39 -6.90 12.91
N LEU A 77 -4.85 -6.06 11.98
CA LEU A 77 -4.10 -5.71 10.79
C LEU A 77 -2.81 -4.97 11.13
N ALA A 78 -2.86 -4.03 12.07
CA ALA A 78 -1.70 -3.28 12.53
C ALA A 78 -0.65 -4.20 13.18
N ASP A 79 -1.09 -5.13 14.04
CA ASP A 79 -0.20 -6.10 14.69
C ASP A 79 0.51 -6.99 13.67
N ILE A 80 -0.25 -7.55 12.71
CA ILE A 80 0.30 -8.40 11.63
C ILE A 80 1.28 -7.59 10.77
N ILE A 81 0.85 -6.44 10.24
CA ILE A 81 1.69 -5.63 9.36
C ILE A 81 2.95 -5.18 10.09
N GLY A 82 2.82 -4.71 11.33
CA GLY A 82 3.95 -4.29 12.16
C GLY A 82 4.95 -5.41 12.40
N ALA A 83 4.47 -6.61 12.76
CA ALA A 83 5.31 -7.77 13.01
C ALA A 83 6.09 -8.24 11.77
N TYR A 84 5.44 -8.31 10.60
CA TYR A 84 6.06 -8.89 9.39
C TYR A 84 6.81 -7.87 8.52
N ALA A 85 6.41 -6.60 8.55
CA ALA A 85 7.10 -5.52 7.85
C ALA A 85 8.15 -4.82 8.73
N ASN A 86 8.14 -5.03 10.06
CA ASN A 86 9.00 -4.37 11.04
C ASN A 86 8.90 -2.84 10.94
N VAL A 87 7.66 -2.34 11.00
CA VAL A 87 7.29 -0.92 10.90
C VAL A 87 6.31 -0.56 12.00
N GLU A 88 6.31 0.70 12.40
CA GLU A 88 5.29 1.27 13.27
C GLU A 88 4.01 1.52 12.46
N VAL A 89 2.86 1.07 12.99
CA VAL A 89 1.57 1.20 12.31
C VAL A 89 0.68 2.16 13.08
N VAL A 90 0.19 3.19 12.38
CA VAL A 90 -0.72 4.20 12.91
C VAL A 90 -2.10 3.99 12.29
N ILE A 91 -3.13 3.80 13.11
CA ILE A 91 -4.50 3.63 12.62
C ILE A 91 -5.16 5.01 12.56
N LEU A 92 -5.61 5.43 11.38
CA LEU A 92 -6.41 6.63 11.21
C LEU A 92 -7.85 6.32 11.62
N GLY A 93 -8.24 6.83 12.79
CA GLY A 93 -9.56 6.58 13.39
C GLY A 93 -10.69 7.44 12.85
N ASP A 94 -10.39 8.48 12.06
CA ASP A 94 -11.41 9.38 11.54
C ASP A 94 -12.18 8.72 10.39
N VAL A 95 -13.45 8.40 10.64
CA VAL A 95 -14.40 8.05 9.59
C VAL A 95 -14.87 9.35 8.97
N THR A 96 -14.23 9.77 7.90
CA THR A 96 -14.66 10.95 7.14
C THR A 96 -16.05 10.67 6.54
N TYR A 97 -17.09 11.03 7.29
CA TYR A 97 -18.50 11.04 6.87
C TYR A 97 -18.64 12.10 5.79
N GLY A 98 -18.37 11.71 4.54
CA GLY A 98 -18.49 12.59 3.38
C GLY A 98 -17.25 12.54 2.49
N ALA A 99 -17.43 11.99 1.29
CA ALA A 99 -16.53 12.11 0.14
C ALA A 99 -15.06 11.73 0.40
N CYS A 100 -14.77 10.42 0.39
CA CYS A 100 -13.82 9.82 -0.56
C CYS A 100 -12.35 10.28 -0.64
N CYS A 101 -11.89 11.09 0.31
CA CYS A 101 -10.53 11.64 0.34
C CYS A 101 -9.57 10.74 1.11
N VAL A 102 -8.42 10.51 0.50
CA VAL A 102 -7.27 9.93 1.19
C VAL A 102 -6.76 10.95 2.20
N ASP A 103 -6.54 10.50 3.44
CA ASP A 103 -6.08 11.39 4.51
C ASP A 103 -4.55 11.37 4.65
N ASP A 104 -3.88 11.78 3.57
CA ASP A 104 -2.42 11.84 3.50
C ASP A 104 -1.85 12.98 4.35
N LEU A 105 -2.59 14.09 4.50
CA LEU A 105 -2.17 15.22 5.31
C LEU A 105 -2.13 14.88 6.81
N ASN A 106 -3.17 14.24 7.37
CA ASN A 106 -3.12 13.83 8.78
C ASN A 106 -2.13 12.69 8.98
N ALA A 107 -2.04 11.73 8.05
CA ALA A 107 -1.02 10.69 8.09
C ALA A 107 0.39 11.28 8.18
N ARG A 108 0.68 12.31 7.36
CA ARG A 108 1.96 13.02 7.38
C ARG A 108 2.17 13.79 8.68
N ALA A 109 1.13 14.44 9.19
CA ALA A 109 1.19 15.17 10.46
C ALA A 109 1.48 14.22 11.65
N LEU A 110 1.01 12.99 11.58
CA LEU A 110 1.30 11.91 12.54
C LEU A 110 2.67 11.25 12.33
N GLY A 111 3.43 11.68 11.32
CA GLY A 111 4.77 11.16 11.03
C GLY A 111 4.78 9.85 10.24
N ALA A 112 3.67 9.47 9.60
CA ALA A 112 3.67 8.35 8.68
C ALA A 112 4.37 8.72 7.36
N GLU A 113 5.13 7.77 6.82
CA GLU A 113 5.86 7.91 5.56
C GLU A 113 5.13 7.18 4.41
N PHE A 114 4.10 6.41 4.73
CA PHE A 114 3.32 5.62 3.80
C PHE A 114 1.87 5.52 4.28
N LEU A 115 0.92 5.48 3.36
CA LEU A 115 -0.50 5.35 3.68
C LEU A 115 -1.11 4.16 2.93
N VAL A 116 -1.78 3.27 3.66
CA VAL A 116 -2.57 2.17 3.09
C VAL A 116 -4.03 2.51 3.26
N HIS A 117 -4.74 2.64 2.14
CA HIS A 117 -6.15 2.98 2.09
C HIS A 117 -6.96 1.77 1.66
N TYR A 118 -7.88 1.32 2.50
CA TYR A 118 -8.80 0.22 2.22
C TYR A 118 -10.15 0.74 1.75
N GLY A 119 -10.64 0.26 0.59
CA GLY A 119 -12.00 0.48 0.12
C GLY A 119 -12.13 1.36 -1.13
N HIS A 120 -13.38 1.69 -1.46
CA HIS A 120 -13.77 2.39 -2.68
C HIS A 120 -13.72 3.91 -2.52
N SER A 121 -12.54 4.47 -2.31
CA SER A 121 -12.38 5.93 -2.36
C SER A 121 -12.50 6.47 -3.79
N CYS A 122 -12.76 7.78 -3.90
CA CYS A 122 -12.61 8.50 -5.15
C CYS A 122 -11.16 8.27 -5.55
N LEU A 123 -10.92 7.71 -6.73
CA LEU A 123 -9.59 7.46 -7.26
C LEU A 123 -8.91 8.80 -7.51
N VAL A 124 -8.47 9.48 -6.45
CA VAL A 124 -7.67 10.68 -6.52
C VAL A 124 -6.33 10.24 -7.12
N PRO A 125 -5.84 10.92 -8.17
CA PRO A 125 -4.55 10.57 -8.74
C PRO A 125 -3.47 10.65 -7.66
N ILE A 126 -2.68 9.58 -7.51
CA ILE A 126 -1.62 9.43 -6.52
C ILE A 126 -0.62 10.61 -6.59
N ASP A 127 -0.45 11.22 -7.77
CA ASP A 127 0.40 12.39 -8.00
C ASP A 127 -0.03 13.65 -7.21
N SER A 128 -1.25 13.67 -6.68
CA SER A 128 -1.77 14.78 -5.86
C SER A 128 -1.60 14.54 -4.36
N CYS A 129 -1.16 13.35 -3.93
CA CYS A 129 -0.96 13.02 -2.53
C CYS A 129 0.46 13.40 -2.06
N SER A 130 0.56 13.93 -0.86
CA SER A 130 1.82 14.31 -0.20
C SER A 130 2.64 13.11 0.30
N LEU A 131 2.02 11.93 0.39
CA LEU A 131 2.62 10.66 0.78
C LEU A 131 2.35 9.58 -0.28
N PRO A 132 3.21 8.56 -0.39
CA PRO A 132 2.91 7.39 -1.20
C PRO A 132 1.73 6.61 -0.60
N VAL A 133 0.73 6.33 -1.45
CA VAL A 133 -0.52 5.66 -1.06
C VAL A 133 -0.63 4.31 -1.76
N LEU A 134 -1.00 3.27 -1.00
CA LEU A 134 -1.41 1.97 -1.53
C LEU A 134 -2.91 1.79 -1.36
N TYR A 135 -3.63 1.63 -2.46
CA TYR A 135 -5.05 1.29 -2.44
C TYR A 135 -5.26 -0.22 -2.45
N ILE A 136 -6.09 -0.70 -1.52
CA ILE A 136 -6.57 -2.08 -1.43
C ILE A 136 -8.10 -2.07 -1.64
N PHE A 137 -8.58 -2.91 -2.56
CA PHE A 137 -9.99 -3.01 -2.97
C PHE A 137 -10.57 -4.36 -2.58
#